data_AF-A0A224YF35-F1
#
_entry.id   AF-A0A224YF35-F1
#
_cell.length_a   1.000
_cell.length_b   1.000
_cell.length_c   1.000
_cell.angle_alpha   90.00
_cell.angle_beta   90.00
_cell.angle_gamma   90.00
#
_symmetry.space_group_name_H-M   'P 1'
#
loop_
_entity.id
_entity.type
_entity.pdbx_description
1 polymer ?
#
loop_
_entity_poly.entity_id
_entity_poly.type
_entity_poly.pdbx_seq_one_letter_code
_entity_poly.pdbx_strand_id
1 'polypeptide(L)'
;MKFHKAAVVLLLSALAWTRCRSSGQTKGHWPLHPSTSSEDLLLPVTNDFVNLDKIEHLRNASRVTLPAPCSDLEAFSGFIPVDGDRSTFLFFLHIKSQNDSRQKPLLLWLQGGVGESSLYGQFLENGPLGIDASGKLYRRKHSLLNNFNIIYLDQPAGAGYSFDKNGNYPTTLQQATTHGVRFLRRFLRMFEEYRDRDFFIAGESYGARSAIGLAQRMLTRKPQDQFPLRLKGVMLGVGFVFPLLDMINSAKYLYCSSLLDEQGRDSFDMQFRKIKYMATVRNFTAAAEQLRQTVFDMHPAGQKSLFELLTGFENHGSIVKPVTPMEVRKYQEYANSEEFKKLIHVATSRTLDATRTELAMKLAAGEFFAKRTSTLVHVLNNVRVLFYTAQLDSVFPASKMERLFKKLQWRGSVMFWEAARKPWYQTTPHNAHKVLLGYEKVAGAVMYNTVLFGGHQISFDQSAAVSDLYARFLKFTSMPAPRRCEESKSPC
;
A
#
# COMPACT_ATOMS: atom_id res chain seq x y z
N MET A 1 -3.73 50.72 49.81
CA MET A 1 -5.15 50.95 50.19
C MET A 1 -5.76 49.62 50.60
N LYS A 2 -6.29 49.56 51.84
CA LYS A 2 -6.95 48.41 52.46
C LYS A 2 -8.47 48.44 52.21
N PHE A 3 -9.11 47.32 52.58
CA PHE A 3 -10.55 47.09 52.91
C PHE A 3 -11.46 46.63 51.74
N HIS A 4 -12.33 45.62 51.85
CA HIS A 4 -12.65 44.56 52.84
C HIS A 4 -13.65 43.58 52.16
N LYS A 5 -13.46 42.25 52.27
CA LYS A 5 -14.24 41.26 53.06
C LYS A 5 -15.71 40.99 52.67
N ALA A 6 -15.99 39.73 52.30
CA ALA A 6 -16.89 38.76 52.98
C ALA A 6 -16.78 37.40 52.21
N ALA A 7 -16.41 36.21 52.71
CA ALA A 7 -16.63 35.46 53.96
C ALA A 7 -18.09 35.00 54.12
N VAL A 8 -18.52 33.76 54.38
CA VAL A 8 -18.02 32.41 54.80
C VAL A 8 -19.28 31.49 54.64
N VAL A 9 -19.22 30.17 54.45
CA VAL A 9 -19.55 29.08 55.42
C VAL A 9 -19.69 27.79 54.54
N LEU A 10 -18.84 26.74 54.60
CA LEU A 10 -18.74 25.60 55.57
C LEU A 10 -19.95 24.62 55.47
N LEU A 11 -19.91 23.26 55.46
CA LEU A 11 -19.04 22.17 55.97
C LEU A 11 -19.30 20.84 55.20
N LEU A 12 -18.26 20.06 54.86
CA LEU A 12 -17.80 18.76 55.41
C LEU A 12 -18.59 17.46 55.11
N SER A 13 -17.93 16.52 54.43
CA SER A 13 -17.48 15.20 54.95
C SER A 13 -16.92 14.38 53.77
N ALA A 14 -15.61 14.16 53.68
CA ALA A 14 -14.86 13.00 54.19
C ALA A 14 -15.28 11.63 53.60
N LEU A 15 -14.26 10.91 53.10
CA LEU A 15 -14.18 9.46 52.86
C LEU A 15 -14.86 8.88 51.60
N ALA A 16 -14.06 8.75 50.53
CA ALA A 16 -13.89 7.48 49.82
C ALA A 16 -12.68 7.59 48.87
N TRP A 17 -11.51 7.22 49.39
CA TRP A 17 -10.41 6.76 48.58
C TRP A 17 -10.84 5.50 47.82
N THR A 18 -11.28 5.66 46.57
CA THR A 18 -11.22 4.56 45.60
C THR A 18 -10.03 4.81 44.70
N ARG A 19 -8.98 4.03 44.97
CA ARG A 19 -7.83 3.81 44.10
C ARG A 19 -8.34 3.58 42.66
N CYS A 20 -8.24 4.59 41.81
CA CYS A 20 -8.08 4.33 40.39
C CYS A 20 -6.73 3.61 40.27
N ARG A 21 -6.78 2.28 40.15
CA ARG A 21 -5.64 1.49 39.67
C ARG A 21 -5.22 2.12 38.35
N SER A 22 -4.14 2.91 38.38
CA SER A 22 -3.25 2.97 37.24
C SER A 22 -2.86 1.54 36.96
N SER A 23 -3.46 0.92 35.94
CA SER A 23 -2.85 -0.26 35.34
C SER A 23 -1.53 0.25 34.79
N GLY A 24 -0.48 0.11 35.60
CA GLY A 24 0.88 0.31 35.14
C GLY A 24 1.00 -0.49 33.86
N GLN A 25 1.31 0.19 32.75
CA GLN A 25 1.96 -0.49 31.65
C GLN A 25 3.27 -1.01 32.24
N THR A 26 3.22 -2.23 32.75
CA THR A 26 4.41 -3.04 32.84
C THR A 26 4.98 -3.04 31.43
N LYS A 27 6.23 -2.58 31.28
CA LYS A 27 7.10 -3.05 30.22
C LYS A 27 7.16 -4.57 30.42
N GLY A 28 6.16 -5.29 29.93
CA GLY A 28 6.18 -6.74 30.01
C GLY A 28 7.43 -7.16 29.24
N HIS A 29 8.33 -7.91 29.86
CA HIS A 29 9.08 -8.85 29.05
C HIS A 29 8.10 -9.99 28.85
N TRP A 30 7.39 -9.98 27.73
CA TRP A 30 6.52 -11.07 27.34
C TRP A 30 7.43 -12.23 26.93
N PRO A 31 7.37 -13.39 27.61
CA PRO A 31 8.20 -14.53 27.25
C PRO A 31 7.78 -14.98 25.85
N LEU A 32 8.66 -14.74 24.88
CA LEU A 32 8.51 -15.17 23.50
C LEU A 32 9.68 -16.09 23.20
N HIS A 33 9.40 -17.35 22.91
CA HIS A 33 10.40 -18.23 22.35
C HIS A 33 10.52 -17.89 20.85
N PRO A 34 11.74 -17.59 20.34
CA PRO A 34 11.96 -17.53 18.91
C PRO A 34 11.44 -18.83 18.29
N SER A 35 10.64 -18.75 17.23
CA SER A 35 10.26 -19.94 16.47
C SER A 35 11.55 -20.58 15.94
N THR A 36 11.84 -21.80 16.41
CA THR A 36 12.93 -22.63 15.87
C THR A 36 12.46 -23.46 14.68
N SER A 37 11.18 -23.36 14.31
CA SER A 37 10.57 -24.13 13.22
C SER A 37 11.11 -23.68 11.87
N SER A 38 11.52 -24.66 11.05
CA SER A 38 11.88 -24.48 9.64
C SER A 38 10.66 -24.52 8.70
N GLU A 39 9.45 -24.63 9.24
CA GLU A 39 8.18 -24.79 8.50
C GLU A 39 7.28 -23.54 8.62
N ASP A 40 6.38 -23.38 7.65
CA ASP A 40 5.39 -22.31 7.64
C ASP A 40 4.38 -22.45 8.78
N LEU A 41 4.07 -21.35 9.48
CA LEU A 41 2.93 -21.32 10.40
C LEU A 41 1.62 -21.13 9.61
N LEU A 42 0.94 -22.23 9.32
CA LEU A 42 -0.39 -22.23 8.73
C LEU A 42 -1.45 -21.96 9.82
N LEU A 43 -2.32 -20.98 9.59
CA LEU A 43 -3.34 -20.52 10.53
C LEU A 43 -4.75 -20.84 9.99
N PRO A 44 -5.26 -22.07 10.18
CA PRO A 44 -6.50 -22.53 9.55
C PRO A 44 -7.76 -22.02 10.28
N VAL A 45 -7.97 -20.71 10.28
CA VAL A 45 -9.16 -20.04 10.80
C VAL A 45 -10.29 -20.03 9.75
N THR A 46 -10.72 -21.19 9.26
CA THR A 46 -11.59 -21.28 8.08
C THR A 46 -13.10 -21.17 8.34
N ASN A 47 -13.59 -21.55 9.51
CA ASN A 47 -15.04 -21.60 9.81
C ASN A 47 -15.45 -20.58 10.89
N ASP A 48 -16.73 -20.20 10.95
CA ASP A 48 -17.26 -19.27 11.97
C ASP A 48 -17.37 -19.89 13.37
N PHE A 49 -17.32 -21.22 13.47
CA PHE A 49 -17.49 -21.99 14.72
C PHE A 49 -16.17 -22.44 15.35
N VAL A 50 -15.06 -21.73 15.13
CA VAL A 50 -13.78 -22.07 15.78
C VAL A 50 -13.87 -21.65 17.26
N ASN A 51 -13.61 -22.58 18.17
CA ASN A 51 -13.57 -22.32 19.63
C ASN A 51 -12.61 -21.13 19.93
N LEU A 52 -13.04 -20.21 20.80
CA LEU A 52 -12.27 -19.05 21.26
C LEU A 52 -10.87 -19.44 21.76
N ASP A 53 -10.74 -20.53 22.53
CA ASP A 53 -9.44 -21.01 23.03
C ASP A 53 -8.49 -21.34 21.88
N LYS A 54 -9.03 -21.93 20.80
CA LYS A 54 -8.27 -22.25 19.60
C LYS A 54 -7.87 -20.99 18.83
N ILE A 55 -8.73 -19.98 18.79
CA ILE A 55 -8.41 -18.68 18.17
C ILE A 55 -7.29 -17.99 18.96
N GLU A 56 -7.38 -17.96 20.28
CA GLU A 56 -6.35 -17.37 21.14
C GLU A 56 -5.01 -18.10 21.00
N HIS A 57 -5.03 -19.43 20.95
CA HIS A 57 -3.85 -20.24 20.69
C HIS A 57 -3.20 -19.89 19.34
N LEU A 58 -3.97 -19.83 18.25
CA LEU A 58 -3.47 -19.47 16.92
C LEU A 58 -2.90 -18.05 16.88
N ARG A 59 -3.57 -17.11 17.56
CA ARG A 59 -3.10 -15.73 17.69
C ARG A 59 -1.78 -15.66 18.46
N ASN A 60 -1.65 -16.39 19.57
CA ASN A 60 -0.42 -16.44 20.35
C ASN A 60 0.71 -17.11 19.57
N ALA A 61 0.43 -18.19 18.83
CA ALA A 61 1.38 -18.83 17.94
C ALA A 61 1.87 -17.87 16.82
N SER A 62 1.02 -16.96 16.35
CA SER A 62 1.41 -15.99 15.32
C SER A 62 2.30 -14.84 15.82
N ARG A 63 2.56 -14.70 17.13
CA ARG A 63 3.35 -13.57 17.68
C ARG A 63 4.81 -13.63 17.22
N VAL A 64 5.35 -12.48 16.80
CA VAL A 64 6.77 -12.36 16.43
C VAL A 64 7.45 -11.25 17.22
N THR A 65 8.72 -11.46 17.56
CA THR A 65 9.57 -10.38 18.09
C THR A 65 10.34 -9.78 16.94
N LEU A 66 10.03 -8.54 16.56
CA LEU A 66 10.80 -7.88 15.51
C LEU A 66 12.26 -7.69 15.96
N PRO A 67 13.23 -7.69 15.04
CA PRO A 67 14.62 -7.39 15.38
C PRO A 67 14.78 -6.02 16.03
N ALA A 68 15.84 -5.85 16.83
CA ALA A 68 16.25 -4.53 17.28
C ALA A 68 16.52 -3.62 16.06
N PRO A 69 16.17 -2.32 16.11
CA PRO A 69 15.67 -1.55 17.26
C PRO A 69 14.12 -1.49 17.38
N CYS A 70 13.38 -2.50 16.91
CA CYS A 70 11.90 -2.54 16.97
C CYS A 70 11.34 -3.72 17.78
N SER A 71 12.15 -4.35 18.63
CA SER A 71 11.76 -5.51 19.46
C SER A 71 10.70 -5.23 20.52
N ASP A 72 10.44 -3.96 20.80
CA ASP A 72 9.41 -3.47 21.71
C ASP A 72 8.01 -3.35 21.07
N LEU A 73 7.88 -3.57 19.75
CA LEU A 73 6.60 -3.51 19.04
C LEU A 73 5.85 -4.84 19.09
N GLU A 74 4.53 -4.79 19.29
CA GLU A 74 3.68 -5.98 19.18
C GLU A 74 3.44 -6.30 17.69
N ALA A 75 3.93 -7.47 17.26
CA ALA A 75 3.84 -7.92 15.88
C ALA A 75 3.40 -9.39 15.77
N PHE A 76 2.82 -9.74 14.61
CA PHE A 76 2.32 -11.07 14.32
C PHE A 76 2.53 -11.44 12.85
N SER A 77 2.80 -12.70 12.55
CA SER A 77 2.89 -13.19 11.18
C SER A 77 2.39 -14.63 11.04
N GLY A 78 2.15 -15.02 9.80
CA GLY A 78 1.82 -16.39 9.44
C GLY A 78 1.02 -16.44 8.14
N PHE A 79 0.47 -17.62 7.84
CA PHE A 79 -0.21 -17.90 6.59
C PHE A 79 -1.68 -18.21 6.82
N ILE A 80 -2.56 -17.38 6.27
CA ILE A 80 -4.01 -17.61 6.35
C ILE A 80 -4.48 -18.24 5.03
N PRO A 81 -5.14 -19.40 5.05
CA PRO A 81 -5.72 -19.97 3.84
C PRO A 81 -6.81 -19.02 3.31
N VAL A 82 -7.05 -18.99 2.00
CA VAL A 82 -8.02 -18.07 1.36
C VAL A 82 -8.95 -18.75 0.36
N ASP A 83 -8.91 -20.07 0.31
CA ASP A 83 -9.77 -20.94 -0.47
C ASP A 83 -10.55 -21.91 0.44
N GLY A 84 -11.39 -22.75 -0.18
CA GLY A 84 -12.11 -23.84 0.50
C GLY A 84 -11.20 -25.04 0.74
N ASP A 85 -10.36 -25.36 -0.24
CA ASP A 85 -9.52 -26.56 -0.27
C ASP A 85 -8.23 -26.42 0.56
N ARG A 86 -7.98 -25.24 1.14
CA ARG A 86 -6.77 -24.91 1.92
C ARG A 86 -5.50 -25.22 1.12
N SER A 87 -5.54 -24.88 -0.16
CA SER A 87 -4.41 -24.96 -1.10
C SER A 87 -3.76 -23.60 -1.31
N THR A 88 -4.53 -22.51 -1.21
CA THR A 88 -4.05 -21.14 -1.36
C THR A 88 -3.88 -20.42 -0.02
N PHE A 89 -2.69 -19.86 0.25
CA PHE A 89 -2.37 -19.15 1.49
C PHE A 89 -1.79 -17.77 1.22
N LEU A 90 -2.23 -16.78 2.00
CA LEU A 90 -1.63 -15.45 2.02
C LEU A 90 -0.82 -15.24 3.28
N PHE A 91 0.45 -14.84 3.11
CA PHE A 91 1.35 -14.40 4.16
C PHE A 91 1.02 -12.97 4.60
N PHE A 92 1.07 -12.71 5.90
CA PHE A 92 0.97 -11.37 6.44
C PHE A 92 2.03 -11.10 7.52
N LEU A 93 2.41 -9.83 7.64
CA LEU A 93 3.04 -9.27 8.83
C LEU A 93 2.15 -8.14 9.37
N HIS A 94 1.60 -8.32 10.56
CA HIS A 94 0.80 -7.32 11.25
C HIS A 94 1.61 -6.67 12.36
N ILE A 95 1.67 -5.34 12.39
CA ILE A 95 2.38 -4.58 13.42
C ILE A 95 1.43 -3.56 14.04
N LYS A 96 1.40 -3.52 15.36
CA LYS A 96 0.59 -2.57 16.12
C LYS A 96 1.37 -1.32 16.46
N SER A 97 0.65 -0.20 16.50
CA SER A 97 1.22 1.05 16.95
C SER A 97 1.59 1.00 18.44
N GLN A 98 2.76 1.51 18.80
CA GLN A 98 3.17 1.57 20.21
C GLN A 98 2.26 2.48 21.04
N ASN A 99 1.81 3.59 20.45
CA ASN A 99 0.98 4.60 21.12
C ASN A 99 -0.47 4.47 20.67
N ASP A 100 -1.41 4.35 21.60
CA ASP A 100 -2.86 4.36 21.34
C ASP A 100 -3.33 3.36 20.25
N SER A 101 -2.69 2.19 20.14
CA SER A 101 -3.08 1.13 19.18
C SER A 101 -4.59 0.87 19.19
N ARG A 102 -5.21 0.86 20.37
CA ARG A 102 -6.65 0.62 20.57
C ARG A 102 -7.56 1.71 20.00
N GLN A 103 -7.05 2.88 19.64
CA GLN A 103 -7.82 3.98 19.05
C GLN A 103 -7.48 4.18 17.56
N LYS A 104 -6.28 3.80 17.15
CA LYS A 104 -5.79 4.00 15.78
C LYS A 104 -6.52 3.12 14.75
N PRO A 105 -6.74 3.66 13.53
CA PRO A 105 -7.30 2.88 12.42
C PRO A 105 -6.40 1.71 12.02
N LEU A 106 -7.00 0.73 11.33
CA LEU A 106 -6.30 -0.37 10.70
C LEU A 106 -6.01 -0.01 9.23
N LEU A 107 -4.76 -0.19 8.81
CA LEU A 107 -4.31 0.00 7.42
C LEU A 107 -3.91 -1.34 6.83
N LEU A 108 -4.48 -1.71 5.70
CA LEU A 108 -3.95 -2.77 4.85
C LEU A 108 -2.98 -2.15 3.84
N TRP A 109 -1.72 -2.56 3.87
CA TRP A 109 -0.70 -2.18 2.89
C TRP A 109 -0.52 -3.27 1.84
N LEU A 110 -0.59 -2.88 0.57
CA LEU A 110 -0.41 -3.76 -0.59
C LEU A 110 0.71 -3.23 -1.49
N GLN A 111 1.83 -3.95 -1.55
CA GLN A 111 2.94 -3.59 -2.43
C GLN A 111 2.62 -3.79 -3.92
N GLY A 112 3.44 -3.12 -4.74
CA GLY A 112 3.43 -3.17 -6.20
C GLY A 112 4.12 -4.39 -6.84
N GLY A 113 4.75 -4.14 -7.99
CA GLY A 113 5.23 -5.17 -8.92
C GLY A 113 4.07 -5.84 -9.67
N VAL A 114 4.20 -7.11 -10.04
CA VAL A 114 3.08 -8.02 -9.75
C VAL A 114 3.59 -9.07 -8.78
N GLY A 115 3.17 -8.94 -7.53
CA GLY A 115 3.49 -9.91 -6.49
C GLY A 115 4.82 -9.69 -5.81
N GLU A 116 5.29 -8.46 -5.74
CA GLU A 116 6.32 -8.10 -4.76
C GLU A 116 5.75 -8.25 -3.34
N SER A 117 6.61 -8.59 -2.38
CA SER A 117 6.19 -8.72 -0.99
C SER A 117 5.91 -7.36 -0.35
N SER A 118 4.87 -7.29 0.48
CA SER A 118 4.60 -6.14 1.34
C SER A 118 5.64 -5.94 2.45
N LEU A 119 6.55 -6.90 2.65
CA LEU A 119 7.75 -6.66 3.47
C LEU A 119 8.68 -5.61 2.86
N TYR A 120 8.62 -5.37 1.54
CA TYR A 120 9.31 -4.24 0.91
C TYR A 120 8.85 -2.92 1.55
N GLY A 121 7.53 -2.74 1.66
CA GLY A 121 6.94 -1.59 2.33
C GLY A 121 7.36 -1.47 3.80
N GLN A 122 7.48 -2.60 4.50
CA GLN A 122 7.97 -2.63 5.87
C GLN A 122 9.43 -2.14 5.99
N PHE A 123 10.35 -2.70 5.19
CA PHE A 123 11.79 -2.50 5.34
C PHE A 123 12.34 -1.27 4.62
N LEU A 124 11.74 -0.88 3.50
CA LEU A 124 12.31 0.17 2.66
C LEU A 124 11.48 1.44 2.74
N GLU A 125 10.17 1.33 2.82
CA GLU A 125 9.30 2.48 2.61
C GLU A 125 8.75 3.07 3.91
N ASN A 126 7.77 2.40 4.52
CA ASN A 126 6.81 3.01 5.42
C ASN A 126 6.65 2.30 6.78
N GLY A 127 7.26 1.11 6.92
CA GLY A 127 7.30 0.39 8.19
C GLY A 127 8.23 1.00 9.24
N PRO A 128 8.11 0.58 10.51
CA PRO A 128 8.92 1.09 11.61
C PRO A 128 10.38 0.59 11.58
N LEU A 129 10.67 -0.55 10.95
CA LEU A 129 12.00 -1.15 10.92
C LEU A 129 12.57 -1.05 9.51
N GLY A 130 13.53 -0.15 9.32
CA GLY A 130 14.21 0.06 8.06
C GLY A 130 15.48 -0.77 7.92
N ILE A 131 15.94 -0.97 6.69
CA ILE A 131 17.28 -1.49 6.36
C ILE A 131 18.02 -0.48 5.48
N ASP A 132 19.31 -0.27 5.73
CA ASP A 132 20.15 0.64 4.95
C ASP A 132 21.05 -0.10 3.93
N ALA A 133 21.82 0.66 3.15
CA ALA A 133 22.68 0.13 2.10
C ALA A 133 23.81 -0.79 2.61
N SER A 134 24.11 -0.76 3.92
CA SER A 134 25.05 -1.68 4.56
C SER A 134 24.39 -2.98 5.02
N GLY A 135 23.06 -3.05 5.01
CA GLY A 135 22.28 -4.14 5.58
C GLY A 135 21.97 -3.96 7.06
N LYS A 136 22.27 -2.80 7.65
CA LYS A 136 21.97 -2.51 9.06
C LYS A 136 20.51 -2.12 9.23
N LEU A 137 19.88 -2.71 10.24
CA LEU A 137 18.51 -2.39 10.63
C LEU A 137 18.46 -1.12 11.49
N TYR A 138 17.45 -0.28 11.27
CA TYR A 138 17.24 0.97 12.00
C TYR A 138 15.76 1.25 12.26
N ARG A 139 15.44 2.05 13.29
CA ARG A 139 14.06 2.50 13.54
C ARG A 139 13.75 3.69 12.63
N ARG A 140 12.78 3.56 11.75
CA ARG A 140 12.36 4.60 10.80
C ARG A 140 11.64 5.72 11.52
N LYS A 141 12.13 6.96 11.36
CA LYS A 141 11.49 8.16 11.92
C LYS A 141 10.10 8.43 11.35
N HIS A 142 9.96 8.29 10.03
CA HIS A 142 8.72 8.56 9.29
C HIS A 142 7.99 7.25 8.95
N SER A 143 7.45 6.59 9.98
CA SER A 143 6.63 5.39 9.78
C SER A 143 5.13 5.71 9.77
N LEU A 144 4.38 5.00 8.92
CA LEU A 144 2.91 5.04 8.97
C LEU A 144 2.35 4.45 10.26
N LEU A 145 3.13 3.62 10.98
CA LEU A 145 2.76 3.06 12.28
C LEU A 145 2.49 4.15 13.33
N ASN A 146 2.97 5.38 13.13
CA ASN A 146 2.65 6.53 13.97
C ASN A 146 1.15 6.87 13.96
N ASN A 147 0.42 6.51 12.90
CA ASN A 147 -0.99 6.86 12.71
C ASN A 147 -1.92 5.64 12.58
N PHE A 148 -1.37 4.44 12.33
CA PHE A 148 -2.14 3.24 12.03
C PHE A 148 -1.62 2.02 12.81
N ASN A 149 -2.45 1.00 12.96
CA ASN A 149 -1.98 -0.38 13.01
C ASN A 149 -1.92 -0.90 11.57
N ILE A 150 -0.91 -1.67 11.18
CA ILE A 150 -0.66 -1.99 9.77
C ILE A 150 -0.66 -3.51 9.54
N ILE A 151 -1.31 -3.95 8.47
CA ILE A 151 -1.17 -5.30 7.91
C ILE A 151 -0.40 -5.15 6.59
N TYR A 152 0.83 -5.66 6.56
CA TYR A 152 1.57 -5.89 5.32
C TYR A 152 1.14 -7.24 4.77
N LEU A 153 0.43 -7.24 3.65
CA LEU A 153 -0.14 -8.45 3.06
C LEU A 153 0.53 -8.76 1.72
N ASP A 154 1.07 -9.96 1.59
CA ASP A 154 1.56 -10.47 0.31
C ASP A 154 0.37 -10.94 -0.52
N GLN A 155 -0.03 -10.17 -1.53
CA GLN A 155 -1.21 -10.44 -2.35
C GLN A 155 -0.92 -10.09 -3.81
N PRO A 156 -1.27 -10.96 -4.78
CA PRO A 156 -2.05 -12.22 -4.67
C PRO A 156 -1.26 -13.42 -4.14
N ALA A 157 -1.88 -14.61 -4.12
CA ALA A 157 -1.12 -15.84 -3.95
C ALA A 157 -0.06 -15.96 -5.05
N GLY A 158 1.15 -16.36 -4.68
CA GLY A 158 2.34 -16.25 -5.52
C GLY A 158 3.10 -14.94 -5.35
N ALA A 159 2.61 -13.97 -4.60
CA ALA A 159 3.35 -12.76 -4.23
C ALA A 159 4.23 -13.02 -3.01
N GLY A 160 5.49 -12.57 -3.01
CA GLY A 160 6.40 -12.76 -1.89
C GLY A 160 6.39 -14.21 -1.36
N TYR A 161 6.03 -14.38 -0.09
CA TYR A 161 5.90 -15.70 0.52
C TYR A 161 4.53 -16.37 0.32
N SER A 162 3.48 -15.62 -0.03
CA SER A 162 2.15 -16.17 -0.34
C SER A 162 2.21 -17.17 -1.48
N PHE A 163 1.42 -18.24 -1.38
CA PHE A 163 1.56 -19.37 -2.30
C PHE A 163 0.24 -20.10 -2.54
N ASP A 164 0.27 -20.95 -3.56
CA ASP A 164 -0.72 -22.00 -3.79
C ASP A 164 0.01 -23.32 -3.92
N LYS A 165 -0.47 -24.38 -3.24
CA LYS A 165 0.18 -25.71 -3.25
C LYS A 165 0.27 -26.33 -4.65
N ASN A 166 -0.62 -25.93 -5.55
CA ASN A 166 -0.72 -26.47 -6.90
C ASN A 166 -0.28 -25.46 -7.97
N GLY A 167 0.27 -24.30 -7.57
CA GLY A 167 0.63 -23.22 -8.50
C GLY A 167 -0.58 -22.50 -9.13
N ASN A 168 -1.78 -22.62 -8.55
CA ASN A 168 -3.00 -22.00 -9.08
C ASN A 168 -3.10 -20.51 -8.71
N TYR A 169 -2.23 -19.70 -9.29
CA TYR A 169 -2.22 -18.25 -9.05
C TYR A 169 -3.41 -17.52 -9.71
N PRO A 170 -3.95 -16.46 -9.06
CA PRO A 170 -4.99 -15.63 -9.66
C PRO A 170 -4.57 -15.02 -11.01
N THR A 171 -5.45 -15.11 -12.00
CA THR A 171 -5.27 -14.50 -13.33
C THR A 171 -6.03 -13.19 -13.48
N THR A 172 -6.95 -12.87 -12.55
CA THR A 172 -7.79 -11.67 -12.59
C THR A 172 -7.81 -10.95 -11.25
N LEU A 173 -8.08 -9.64 -11.29
CA LEU A 173 -8.30 -8.81 -10.09
C LEU A 173 -9.45 -9.35 -9.23
N GLN A 174 -10.49 -9.94 -9.83
CA GLN A 174 -11.63 -10.49 -9.10
C GLN A 174 -11.25 -11.69 -8.23
N GLN A 175 -10.44 -12.62 -8.75
CA GLN A 175 -9.93 -13.76 -7.99
C GLN A 175 -9.03 -13.28 -6.85
N ALA A 176 -8.04 -12.43 -7.18
CA ALA A 176 -7.12 -11.83 -6.22
C ALA A 176 -7.84 -11.12 -5.05
N THR A 177 -8.84 -10.30 -5.35
CA THR A 177 -9.62 -9.56 -4.34
C THR A 177 -10.61 -10.44 -3.58
N THR A 178 -11.07 -11.56 -4.17
CA THR A 178 -11.83 -12.57 -3.42
C THR A 178 -10.98 -13.20 -2.33
N HIS A 179 -9.72 -13.51 -2.63
CA HIS A 179 -8.76 -13.99 -1.63
C HIS A 179 -8.49 -12.93 -0.56
N GLY A 180 -8.31 -11.66 -0.93
CA GLY A 180 -8.14 -10.56 0.02
C GLY A 180 -9.33 -10.37 0.98
N VAL A 181 -10.57 -10.45 0.49
CA VAL A 181 -11.77 -10.39 1.36
C VAL A 181 -11.81 -11.56 2.33
N ARG A 182 -11.51 -12.78 1.85
CA ARG A 182 -11.48 -13.98 2.70
C ARG A 182 -10.38 -13.90 3.74
N PHE A 183 -9.19 -13.43 3.36
CA PHE A 183 -8.08 -13.16 4.28
C PHE A 183 -8.54 -12.23 5.39
N LEU A 184 -9.11 -11.06 5.08
CA LEU A 184 -9.52 -10.08 6.08
C LEU A 184 -10.58 -10.65 7.04
N ARG A 185 -11.59 -11.39 6.54
CA ARG A 185 -12.58 -12.05 7.42
C ARG A 185 -11.90 -13.01 8.40
N ARG A 186 -10.98 -13.83 7.90
CA ARG A 186 -10.27 -14.85 8.67
C ARG A 186 -9.29 -14.21 9.65
N PHE A 187 -8.56 -13.17 9.23
CA PHE A 187 -7.68 -12.36 10.08
C PHE A 187 -8.45 -11.76 11.27
N LEU A 188 -9.62 -11.17 11.02
CA LEU A 188 -10.44 -10.55 12.07
C LEU A 188 -11.04 -11.54 13.08
N ARG A 189 -10.99 -12.84 12.81
CA ARG A 189 -11.31 -13.86 13.81
C ARG A 189 -10.21 -13.92 14.88
N MET A 190 -8.94 -13.78 14.51
CA MET A 190 -7.81 -13.77 15.45
C MET A 190 -7.61 -12.39 16.09
N PHE A 191 -7.92 -11.33 15.36
CA PHE A 191 -7.74 -9.94 15.79
C PHE A 191 -9.09 -9.22 15.92
N GLU A 192 -9.95 -9.78 16.77
CA GLU A 192 -11.32 -9.28 16.96
C GLU A 192 -11.40 -7.84 17.47
N GLU A 193 -10.32 -7.31 18.07
CA GLU A 193 -10.25 -5.92 18.53
C GLU A 193 -10.34 -4.88 17.40
N TYR A 194 -10.21 -5.34 16.14
CA TYR A 194 -10.41 -4.52 14.95
C TYR A 194 -11.82 -4.61 14.39
N ARG A 195 -12.73 -5.39 14.98
CA ARG A 195 -14.14 -5.36 14.58
C ARG A 195 -14.68 -3.93 14.68
N ASP A 196 -15.35 -3.49 13.63
CA ASP A 196 -15.90 -2.14 13.46
C ASP A 196 -14.86 -1.01 13.49
N ARG A 197 -13.57 -1.34 13.38
CA ARG A 197 -12.49 -0.35 13.30
C ARG A 197 -12.57 0.44 12.00
N ASP A 198 -12.15 1.71 12.09
CA ASP A 198 -11.87 2.50 10.89
C ASP A 198 -10.76 1.85 10.09
N PHE A 199 -11.05 1.58 8.82
CA PHE A 199 -10.21 0.77 7.95
C PHE A 199 -9.83 1.54 6.69
N PHE A 200 -8.56 1.43 6.32
CA PHE A 200 -8.00 2.02 5.13
C PHE A 200 -7.27 0.95 4.33
N ILE A 201 -7.30 1.10 3.01
CA ILE A 201 -6.55 0.24 2.08
C ILE A 201 -5.56 1.14 1.35
N ALA A 202 -4.28 0.88 1.53
CA ALA A 202 -3.21 1.52 0.79
C ALA A 202 -2.62 0.54 -0.21
N GLY A 203 -2.28 1.04 -1.40
CA GLY A 203 -1.51 0.29 -2.36
C GLY A 203 -0.65 1.18 -3.24
N GLU A 204 0.52 0.65 -3.59
CA GLU A 204 1.49 1.32 -4.47
C GLU A 204 1.62 0.56 -5.80
N SER A 205 1.74 1.26 -6.93
CA SER A 205 1.85 0.65 -8.26
C SER A 205 0.71 -0.34 -8.56
N TYR A 206 0.97 -1.62 -8.87
CA TYR A 206 -0.08 -2.64 -9.04
C TYR A 206 -0.86 -2.93 -7.74
N GLY A 207 -0.25 -2.72 -6.57
CA GLY A 207 -0.93 -2.78 -5.28
C GLY A 207 -2.09 -1.78 -5.21
N ALA A 208 -1.99 -0.64 -5.89
CA ALA A 208 -3.09 0.32 -6.03
C ALA A 208 -4.27 -0.27 -6.83
N ARG A 209 -4.01 -1.13 -7.82
CA ARG A 209 -5.03 -1.86 -8.57
C ARG A 209 -5.76 -2.86 -7.68
N SER A 210 -5.00 -3.60 -6.86
CA SER A 210 -5.54 -4.49 -5.83
C SER A 210 -6.38 -3.72 -4.81
N ALA A 211 -5.90 -2.55 -4.36
CA ALA A 211 -6.59 -1.69 -3.40
C ALA A 211 -7.96 -1.22 -3.91
N ILE A 212 -8.05 -0.72 -5.15
CA ILE A 212 -9.36 -0.31 -5.72
C ILE A 212 -10.30 -1.49 -5.92
N GLY A 213 -9.78 -2.67 -6.29
CA GLY A 213 -10.59 -3.87 -6.45
C GLY A 213 -11.17 -4.37 -5.11
N LEU A 214 -10.35 -4.37 -4.06
CA LEU A 214 -10.79 -4.75 -2.72
C LEU A 214 -11.78 -3.74 -2.14
N ALA A 215 -11.51 -2.45 -2.30
CA ALA A 215 -12.42 -1.37 -1.90
C ALA A 215 -13.77 -1.49 -2.62
N GLN A 216 -13.79 -1.68 -3.94
CA GLN A 216 -15.03 -1.90 -4.70
C GLN A 216 -15.83 -3.07 -4.12
N ARG A 217 -15.19 -4.22 -3.87
CA ARG A 217 -15.87 -5.38 -3.27
C ARG A 217 -16.40 -5.12 -1.87
N MET A 218 -15.82 -4.21 -1.11
CA MET A 218 -16.34 -3.80 0.21
C MET A 218 -17.53 -2.86 0.07
N LEU A 219 -17.53 -1.98 -0.94
CA LEU A 219 -18.59 -1.00 -1.20
C LEU A 219 -19.82 -1.59 -1.88
N THR A 220 -19.68 -2.65 -2.70
CA THR A 220 -20.79 -3.26 -3.46
C THR A 220 -21.47 -4.44 -2.76
N ARG A 221 -21.31 -4.58 -1.44
CA ARG A 221 -21.87 -5.73 -0.72
C ARG A 221 -23.37 -5.58 -0.49
N LYS A 222 -24.05 -6.72 -0.43
CA LYS A 222 -25.44 -6.76 -0.01
C LYS A 222 -25.55 -6.32 1.46
N PRO A 223 -26.60 -5.60 1.88
CA PRO A 223 -26.78 -5.16 3.26
C PRO A 223 -26.68 -6.29 4.31
N GLN A 224 -27.03 -7.52 3.92
CA GLN A 224 -26.97 -8.71 4.78
C GLN A 224 -25.54 -9.28 4.93
N ASP A 225 -24.59 -8.89 4.07
CA ASP A 225 -23.18 -9.29 4.15
C ASP A 225 -22.35 -8.21 4.85
N GLN A 226 -22.60 -8.03 6.14
CA GLN A 226 -21.85 -7.09 6.97
C GLN A 226 -20.37 -7.50 7.02
N PHE A 227 -19.51 -6.57 6.60
CA PHE A 227 -18.07 -6.75 6.77
C PHE A 227 -17.64 -6.08 8.08
N PRO A 228 -16.86 -6.77 8.94
CA PRO A 228 -16.54 -6.27 10.28
C PRO A 228 -15.47 -5.16 10.31
N LEU A 229 -15.38 -4.33 9.25
CA LEU A 229 -14.50 -3.16 9.15
C LEU A 229 -15.22 -2.01 8.45
N ARG A 230 -14.99 -0.78 8.91
CA ARG A 230 -15.57 0.44 8.32
C ARG A 230 -14.60 1.05 7.34
N LEU A 231 -14.79 0.85 6.04
CA LEU A 231 -13.94 1.47 5.02
C LEU A 231 -14.06 3.00 5.08
N LYS A 232 -12.96 3.67 5.42
CA LYS A 232 -12.90 5.14 5.56
C LYS A 232 -12.12 5.84 4.46
N GLY A 233 -11.28 5.12 3.72
CA GLY A 233 -10.45 5.70 2.66
C GLY A 233 -9.61 4.68 1.92
N VAL A 234 -9.16 5.06 0.72
CA VAL A 234 -8.20 4.31 -0.08
C VAL A 234 -7.04 5.24 -0.44
N MET A 235 -5.80 4.77 -0.27
CA MET A 235 -4.59 5.50 -0.64
C MET A 235 -3.89 4.81 -1.81
N LEU A 236 -3.64 5.56 -2.88
CA LEU A 236 -3.17 5.05 -4.17
C LEU A 236 -1.88 5.78 -4.55
N GLY A 237 -0.74 5.13 -4.29
CA GLY A 237 0.59 5.65 -4.63
C GLY A 237 1.04 5.20 -6.00
N VAL A 238 1.45 6.14 -6.86
CA VAL A 238 1.92 5.89 -8.24
C VAL A 238 1.12 4.78 -8.94
N GLY A 239 -0.21 4.83 -8.80
CA GLY A 239 -1.03 3.62 -8.88
C GLY A 239 -1.36 3.18 -10.31
N PHE A 240 -1.21 1.88 -10.59
CA PHE A 240 -1.66 1.26 -11.85
C PHE A 240 -3.18 1.06 -11.87
N VAL A 241 -3.91 2.16 -12.07
CA VAL A 241 -5.39 2.17 -12.03
C VAL A 241 -6.05 2.59 -13.34
N PHE A 242 -5.28 3.04 -14.34
CA PHE A 242 -5.75 3.33 -15.70
C PHE A 242 -5.26 2.25 -16.68
N PRO A 243 -5.67 2.27 -17.97
CA PRO A 243 -5.14 1.35 -18.96
C PRO A 243 -3.61 1.42 -19.05
N LEU A 244 -2.93 0.27 -18.89
CA LEU A 244 -1.48 0.20 -18.71
C LEU A 244 -0.70 0.96 -19.79
N LEU A 245 -1.01 0.69 -21.06
CA LEU A 245 -0.28 1.27 -22.20
C LEU A 245 -0.47 2.79 -22.32
N ASP A 246 -1.59 3.32 -21.81
CA ASP A 246 -1.83 4.75 -21.75
C ASP A 246 -1.10 5.40 -20.56
N MET A 247 -0.63 4.65 -19.58
CA MET A 247 0.20 5.12 -18.46
C MET A 247 1.70 4.94 -18.73
N ILE A 248 2.11 3.72 -19.10
CA ILE A 248 3.51 3.29 -19.08
C ILE A 248 4.35 3.77 -20.27
N ASN A 249 3.73 4.16 -21.39
CA ASN A 249 4.48 4.75 -22.50
C ASN A 249 5.03 6.13 -22.09
N SER A 250 6.29 6.17 -21.66
CA SER A 250 6.98 7.33 -21.14
C SER A 250 7.86 8.04 -22.18
N ALA A 251 7.75 7.70 -23.47
CA ALA A 251 8.59 8.23 -24.56
C ALA A 251 8.80 9.75 -24.50
N LYS A 252 7.69 10.51 -24.47
CA LYS A 252 7.75 11.99 -24.41
C LYS A 252 8.37 12.49 -23.11
N TYR A 253 8.10 11.82 -21.99
CA TYR A 253 8.63 12.24 -20.69
C TYR A 253 10.15 12.05 -20.63
N LEU A 254 10.64 10.88 -21.07
CA LEU A 254 12.07 10.57 -21.15
C LEU A 254 12.82 11.49 -22.13
N TYR A 255 12.19 11.85 -23.26
CA TYR A 255 12.72 12.86 -24.17
C TYR A 255 12.84 14.24 -23.51
N CYS A 256 11.78 14.71 -22.86
CA CYS A 256 11.79 15.99 -22.15
C CYS A 256 12.70 16.02 -20.93
N SER A 257 13.14 14.86 -20.41
CA SER A 257 14.14 14.75 -19.37
C SER A 257 15.56 14.50 -19.91
N SER A 258 15.77 14.59 -21.23
CA SER A 258 17.05 14.37 -21.90
C SER A 258 17.62 12.95 -21.74
N LEU A 259 16.80 11.96 -21.38
CA LEU A 259 17.20 10.55 -21.36
C LEU A 259 17.05 9.87 -22.73
N LEU A 260 16.26 10.47 -23.62
CA LEU A 260 16.14 10.05 -25.01
C LEU A 260 16.35 11.25 -25.93
N ASP A 261 16.98 11.01 -27.07
CA ASP A 261 16.93 11.91 -28.22
C ASP A 261 15.63 11.68 -29.04
N GLU A 262 15.50 12.35 -30.18
CA GLU A 262 14.30 12.21 -31.03
C GLU A 262 14.14 10.80 -31.58
N GLN A 263 15.24 10.16 -32.00
CA GLN A 263 15.22 8.81 -32.55
C GLN A 263 14.84 7.78 -31.47
N GLY A 264 15.41 7.88 -30.27
CA GLY A 264 15.10 7.05 -29.13
C GLY A 264 13.64 7.22 -28.70
N ARG A 265 13.14 8.46 -28.63
CA ARG A 265 11.72 8.75 -28.37
C ARG A 265 10.80 8.05 -29.36
N ASP A 266 11.07 8.20 -30.65
CA ASP A 266 10.20 7.68 -31.72
C ASP A 266 10.25 6.15 -31.78
N SER A 267 11.42 5.56 -31.58
CA SER A 267 11.61 4.11 -31.44
C SER A 267 10.81 3.55 -30.26
N PHE A 268 10.94 4.18 -29.09
CA PHE A 268 10.24 3.76 -27.87
C PHE A 268 8.72 3.89 -28.02
N ASP A 269 8.21 5.01 -28.57
CA ASP A 269 6.78 5.20 -28.82
C ASP A 269 6.24 4.20 -29.86
N MET A 270 6.99 3.94 -30.93
CA MET A 270 6.62 2.96 -31.96
C MET A 270 6.48 1.56 -31.37
N GLN A 271 7.38 1.16 -30.47
CA GLN A 271 7.28 -0.12 -29.79
C GLN A 271 5.99 -0.22 -28.95
N PHE A 272 5.62 0.84 -28.23
CA PHE A 272 4.35 0.89 -27.51
C PHE A 272 3.11 0.84 -28.42
N ARG A 273 3.17 1.41 -29.63
CA ARG A 273 2.08 1.28 -30.62
C ARG A 273 1.91 -0.17 -31.07
N LYS A 274 3.01 -0.91 -31.30
CA LYS A 274 2.98 -2.35 -31.63
C LYS A 274 2.34 -3.16 -30.50
N ILE A 275 2.77 -2.94 -29.26
CA ILE A 275 2.19 -3.60 -28.08
C ILE A 275 0.69 -3.31 -27.97
N LYS A 276 0.29 -2.05 -28.20
CA LYS A 276 -1.12 -1.63 -28.17
C LYS A 276 -1.95 -2.30 -29.26
N TYR A 277 -1.41 -2.48 -30.46
CA TYR A 277 -2.05 -3.24 -31.52
C TYR A 277 -2.27 -4.70 -31.10
N MET A 278 -1.23 -5.38 -30.61
CA MET A 278 -1.32 -6.77 -30.13
C MET A 278 -2.38 -6.95 -29.04
N ALA A 279 -2.40 -6.04 -28.06
CA ALA A 279 -3.42 -6.05 -27.00
C ALA A 279 -4.84 -5.79 -27.54
N THR A 280 -4.99 -4.96 -28.58
CA THR A 280 -6.29 -4.66 -29.21
C THR A 280 -6.86 -5.88 -29.93
N VAL A 281 -6.01 -6.66 -30.62
CA VAL A 281 -6.40 -7.94 -31.24
C VAL A 281 -6.42 -9.11 -30.25
N ARG A 282 -6.36 -8.84 -28.94
CA ARG A 282 -6.39 -9.81 -27.83
C ARG A 282 -5.24 -10.83 -27.81
N ASN A 283 -4.13 -10.52 -28.47
CA ASN A 283 -2.90 -11.31 -28.34
C ASN A 283 -2.10 -10.83 -27.11
N PHE A 284 -2.65 -11.11 -25.92
CA PHE A 284 -2.08 -10.61 -24.66
C PHE A 284 -0.74 -11.24 -24.33
N THR A 285 -0.51 -12.49 -24.69
CA THR A 285 0.78 -13.16 -24.47
C THR A 285 1.90 -12.47 -25.26
N ALA A 286 1.67 -12.21 -26.56
CA ALA A 286 2.66 -11.48 -27.37
C ALA A 286 2.83 -10.03 -26.89
N ALA A 287 1.74 -9.36 -26.53
CA ALA A 287 1.81 -8.01 -25.98
C ALA A 287 2.61 -7.96 -24.66
N ALA A 288 2.42 -8.95 -23.77
CA ALA A 288 3.15 -9.07 -22.52
C ALA A 288 4.64 -9.33 -22.74
N GLU A 289 4.98 -10.22 -23.67
CA GLU A 289 6.37 -10.50 -24.01
C GLU A 289 7.07 -9.27 -24.61
N GLN A 290 6.39 -8.55 -25.51
CA GLN A 290 6.92 -7.30 -26.06
C GLN A 290 7.05 -6.22 -24.98
N LEU A 291 6.12 -6.13 -24.04
CA LEU A 291 6.23 -5.20 -22.91
C LEU A 291 7.43 -5.54 -22.03
N ARG A 292 7.66 -6.83 -21.75
CA ARG A 292 8.82 -7.34 -21.02
C ARG A 292 10.13 -6.90 -21.66
N GLN A 293 10.27 -7.12 -22.96
CA GLN A 293 11.45 -6.70 -23.75
C GLN A 293 11.60 -5.17 -23.86
N THR A 294 10.54 -4.39 -23.59
CA THR A 294 10.59 -2.93 -23.73
C THR A 294 10.98 -2.23 -22.43
N VAL A 295 10.41 -2.64 -21.29
CA VAL A 295 10.50 -1.87 -20.03
C VAL A 295 10.67 -2.69 -18.75
N PHE A 296 10.57 -4.02 -18.77
CA PHE A 296 10.70 -4.81 -17.55
C PHE A 296 12.10 -5.41 -17.42
N ASP A 297 12.69 -5.24 -16.25
CA ASP A 297 13.88 -5.95 -15.78
C ASP A 297 13.52 -7.40 -15.41
N MET A 298 13.07 -8.14 -16.42
CA MET A 298 12.70 -9.56 -16.33
C MET A 298 13.26 -10.30 -17.54
N HIS A 299 14.52 -10.05 -17.89
CA HIS A 299 15.20 -10.66 -19.02
C HIS A 299 16.34 -11.59 -18.59
N PRO A 300 16.71 -12.59 -19.43
CA PRO A 300 17.88 -13.41 -19.19
C PRO A 300 19.13 -12.57 -18.94
N ALA A 301 20.06 -13.11 -18.15
CA ALA A 301 21.33 -12.46 -17.88
C ALA A 301 22.05 -12.08 -19.19
N GLY A 302 22.54 -10.85 -19.27
CA GLY A 302 23.23 -10.31 -20.45
C GLY A 302 22.31 -9.74 -21.54
N GLN A 303 20.99 -9.88 -21.42
CA GLN A 303 20.04 -9.14 -22.26
C GLN A 303 19.68 -7.81 -21.58
N LYS A 304 19.21 -6.85 -22.38
CA LYS A 304 18.72 -5.55 -21.93
C LYS A 304 17.39 -5.26 -22.60
N SER A 305 16.50 -4.61 -21.87
CA SER A 305 15.28 -4.03 -22.42
C SER A 305 15.58 -2.88 -23.37
N LEU A 306 14.61 -2.52 -24.21
CA LEU A 306 14.72 -1.33 -25.07
C LEU A 306 14.97 -0.06 -24.24
N PHE A 307 14.35 0.07 -23.07
CA PHE A 307 14.58 1.17 -22.15
C PHE A 307 16.07 1.28 -21.75
N GLU A 308 16.68 0.18 -21.32
CA GLU A 308 18.09 0.14 -20.93
C GLU A 308 19.02 0.43 -22.11
N LEU A 309 18.71 -0.11 -23.29
CA LEU A 309 19.52 0.11 -24.49
C LEU A 309 19.52 1.58 -24.92
N LEU A 310 18.38 2.26 -24.81
CA LEU A 310 18.23 3.64 -25.24
C LEU A 310 18.71 4.66 -24.20
N THR A 311 18.57 4.36 -22.91
CA THR A 311 18.84 5.33 -21.82
C THR A 311 20.14 5.05 -21.06
N GLY A 312 20.64 3.81 -21.09
CA GLY A 312 21.70 3.33 -20.21
C GLY A 312 21.27 3.07 -18.76
N PHE A 313 19.99 3.30 -18.41
CA PHE A 313 19.46 3.07 -17.06
C PHE A 313 18.94 1.64 -16.92
N GLU A 314 19.39 0.94 -15.88
CA GLU A 314 18.85 -0.36 -15.45
C GLU A 314 17.52 -0.19 -14.69
N ASN A 315 17.37 0.93 -13.97
CA ASN A 315 16.18 1.20 -13.17
C ASN A 315 15.21 2.16 -13.88
N HIS A 316 14.13 1.61 -14.45
CA HIS A 316 13.05 2.39 -15.08
C HIS A 316 12.21 3.20 -14.06
N GLY A 317 12.38 2.99 -12.76
CA GLY A 317 11.62 3.64 -11.70
C GLY A 317 11.88 5.14 -11.56
N SER A 318 13.01 5.67 -12.06
CA SER A 318 13.36 7.07 -11.86
C SER A 318 14.28 7.62 -12.93
N ILE A 319 14.06 8.87 -13.34
CA ILE A 319 14.93 9.58 -14.27
C ILE A 319 16.27 10.04 -13.65
N VAL A 320 16.48 9.84 -12.35
CA VAL A 320 17.73 10.23 -11.65
C VAL A 320 18.42 9.08 -10.92
N LYS A 321 17.89 7.85 -10.99
CA LYS A 321 18.48 6.66 -10.36
C LYS A 321 18.75 5.61 -11.43
N PRO A 322 19.96 5.56 -12.02
CA PRO A 322 20.23 4.67 -13.13
C PRO A 322 20.25 3.20 -12.75
N VAL A 323 20.49 2.87 -11.48
CA VAL A 323 20.56 1.50 -10.98
C VAL A 323 19.61 1.29 -9.80
N THR A 324 19.31 0.03 -9.52
CA THR A 324 18.55 -0.35 -8.33
C THR A 324 19.35 0.00 -7.06
N PRO A 325 18.73 0.66 -6.06
CA PRO A 325 19.40 1.02 -4.82
C PRO A 325 19.94 -0.21 -4.07
N MET A 326 21.11 -0.08 -3.43
CA MET A 326 21.76 -1.17 -2.68
C MET A 326 20.88 -1.69 -1.53
N GLU A 327 20.06 -0.82 -0.95
CA GLU A 327 19.07 -1.13 0.07
C GLU A 327 18.11 -2.23 -0.38
N VAL A 328 17.69 -2.23 -1.66
CA VAL A 328 16.78 -3.26 -2.21
C VAL A 328 17.46 -4.62 -2.19
N ARG A 329 18.74 -4.67 -2.60
CA ARG A 329 19.54 -5.90 -2.55
C ARG A 329 19.73 -6.38 -1.11
N LYS A 330 20.08 -5.46 -0.19
CA LYS A 330 20.25 -5.80 1.23
C LYS A 330 18.97 -6.28 1.89
N TYR A 331 17.84 -5.69 1.54
CA TYR A 331 16.53 -6.18 1.94
C TYR A 331 16.29 -7.61 1.45
N GLN A 332 16.54 -7.90 0.17
CA GLN A 332 16.35 -9.25 -0.38
C GLN A 332 17.27 -10.29 0.27
N GLU A 333 18.54 -9.95 0.49
CA GLU A 333 19.51 -10.79 1.22
C GLU A 333 19.01 -11.07 2.64
N TYR A 334 18.59 -10.02 3.36
CA TYR A 334 18.10 -10.12 4.73
C TYR A 334 16.81 -10.96 4.83
N ALA A 335 15.83 -10.67 3.96
CA ALA A 335 14.57 -11.38 3.97
C ALA A 335 14.71 -12.86 3.57
N ASN A 336 15.73 -13.21 2.77
CA ASN A 336 16.02 -14.60 2.43
C ASN A 336 16.85 -15.35 3.48
N SER A 337 17.39 -14.66 4.50
CA SER A 337 18.12 -15.31 5.59
C SER A 337 17.25 -16.32 6.34
N GLU A 338 17.85 -17.42 6.80
CA GLU A 338 17.13 -18.42 7.57
C GLU A 338 16.63 -17.84 8.90
N GLU A 339 17.46 -17.02 9.54
CA GLU A 339 17.20 -16.39 10.82
C GLU A 339 15.94 -15.54 10.73
N PHE A 340 15.83 -14.70 9.70
CA PHE A 340 14.65 -13.87 9.53
C PHE A 340 13.42 -14.71 9.17
N LYS A 341 13.53 -15.66 8.23
CA LYS A 341 12.38 -16.50 7.84
C LYS A 341 11.81 -17.28 9.03
N LYS A 342 12.67 -17.91 9.84
CA LYS A 342 12.28 -18.57 11.10
C LYS A 342 11.57 -17.60 12.06
N LEU A 343 12.11 -16.38 12.21
CA LEU A 343 11.55 -15.33 13.07
C LEU A 343 10.11 -14.94 12.69
N ILE A 344 9.80 -14.91 11.40
CA ILE A 344 8.47 -14.54 10.89
C ILE A 344 7.62 -15.74 10.46
N HIS A 345 7.95 -16.94 10.94
CA HIS A 345 7.19 -18.16 10.69
C HIS A 345 7.07 -18.57 9.21
N VAL A 346 8.12 -18.30 8.44
CA VAL A 346 8.26 -18.67 7.04
C VAL A 346 9.24 -19.83 6.93
N ALA A 347 8.88 -20.85 6.15
CA ALA A 347 9.75 -22.00 5.95
C ALA A 347 11.09 -21.59 5.32
N THR A 348 12.20 -22.17 5.78
CA THR A 348 13.54 -21.80 5.28
C THR A 348 13.76 -22.20 3.82
N SER A 349 12.98 -23.15 3.31
CA SER A 349 12.95 -23.56 1.91
C SER A 349 12.32 -22.52 0.97
N ARG A 350 11.57 -21.54 1.50
CA ARG A 350 10.98 -20.48 0.68
C ARG A 350 12.00 -19.43 0.30
N THR A 351 11.87 -18.96 -0.93
CA THR A 351 12.64 -17.85 -1.47
C THR A 351 11.74 -16.66 -1.68
N LEU A 352 12.16 -15.51 -1.16
CA LEU A 352 11.63 -14.22 -1.51
C LEU A 352 12.25 -13.77 -2.83
N ASP A 353 11.44 -13.69 -3.87
CA ASP A 353 11.79 -13.10 -5.16
C ASP A 353 11.22 -11.68 -5.28
N ALA A 354 11.75 -10.88 -6.21
CA ALA A 354 11.19 -9.54 -6.49
C ALA A 354 9.80 -9.66 -7.13
N THR A 355 9.67 -10.54 -8.13
CA THR A 355 8.41 -10.85 -8.80
C THR A 355 8.49 -12.26 -9.37
N ARG A 356 7.55 -13.11 -8.99
CA ARG A 356 7.47 -14.49 -9.48
C ARG A 356 7.01 -14.52 -10.93
N THR A 357 7.87 -14.98 -11.83
CA THR A 357 7.62 -14.96 -13.29
C THR A 357 6.30 -15.64 -13.68
N GLU A 358 5.98 -16.80 -13.09
CA GLU A 358 4.74 -17.51 -13.40
C GLU A 358 3.49 -16.68 -13.03
N LEU A 359 3.48 -16.06 -11.85
CA LEU A 359 2.40 -15.16 -11.44
C LEU A 359 2.31 -13.96 -12.39
N ALA A 360 3.45 -13.36 -12.72
CA ALA A 360 3.51 -12.19 -13.58
C ALA A 360 2.91 -12.48 -14.97
N MET A 361 3.27 -13.62 -15.57
CA MET A 361 2.75 -14.04 -16.87
C MET A 361 1.24 -14.35 -16.83
N LYS A 362 0.76 -15.01 -15.76
CA LYS A 362 -0.67 -15.27 -15.56
C LYS A 362 -1.49 -13.97 -15.46
N LEU A 363 -1.00 -12.97 -14.72
CA LEU A 363 -1.65 -11.67 -14.61
C LEU A 363 -1.48 -10.81 -15.87
N ALA A 364 -0.37 -10.96 -16.60
CA ALA A 364 -0.19 -10.25 -17.87
C ALA A 364 -1.21 -10.71 -18.92
N ALA A 365 -1.47 -12.02 -18.99
CA ALA A 365 -2.46 -12.60 -19.88
C ALA A 365 -3.91 -12.25 -19.48
N GLY A 366 -4.22 -12.18 -18.18
CA GLY A 366 -5.59 -12.02 -17.69
C GLY A 366 -6.00 -10.62 -17.22
N GLU A 367 -5.05 -9.77 -16.80
CA GLU A 367 -5.35 -8.56 -16.02
C GLU A 367 -4.64 -7.29 -16.49
N PHE A 368 -3.41 -7.34 -17.02
CA PHE A 368 -2.63 -6.12 -17.37
C PHE A 368 -3.34 -5.22 -18.38
N PHE A 369 -3.92 -5.83 -19.41
CA PHE A 369 -4.60 -5.10 -20.47
C PHE A 369 -6.10 -4.88 -20.18
N ALA A 370 -6.60 -5.35 -19.04
CA ALA A 370 -7.99 -5.15 -18.64
C ALA A 370 -8.24 -3.67 -18.29
N LYS A 371 -9.39 -3.13 -18.73
CA LYS A 371 -9.84 -1.80 -18.36
C LYS A 371 -10.52 -1.86 -16.99
N ARG A 372 -9.99 -1.11 -16.00
CA ARG A 372 -10.55 -1.01 -14.63
C ARG A 372 -11.10 0.37 -14.30
N THR A 373 -11.42 1.15 -15.33
CA THR A 373 -11.99 2.49 -15.20
C THR A 373 -13.26 2.50 -14.37
N SER A 374 -14.18 1.56 -14.57
CA SER A 374 -15.44 1.48 -13.79
C SER A 374 -15.19 1.17 -12.32
N THR A 375 -14.24 0.30 -12.00
CA THR A 375 -13.80 0.01 -10.63
C THR A 375 -13.24 1.27 -9.96
N LEU A 376 -12.34 1.98 -10.64
CA LEU A 376 -11.77 3.23 -10.13
C LEU A 376 -12.85 4.30 -9.89
N VAL A 377 -13.73 4.54 -10.88
CA VAL A 377 -14.84 5.50 -10.77
C VAL A 377 -15.77 5.15 -9.62
N HIS A 378 -16.10 3.86 -9.44
CA HIS A 378 -16.92 3.42 -8.33
C HIS A 378 -16.28 3.77 -6.98
N VAL A 379 -14.98 3.52 -6.81
CA VAL A 379 -14.26 3.88 -5.58
C VAL A 379 -14.25 5.39 -5.36
N LEU A 380 -13.88 6.19 -6.38
CA LEU A 380 -13.84 7.65 -6.29
C LEU A 380 -15.20 8.28 -5.93
N ASN A 381 -16.30 7.64 -6.33
CA ASN A 381 -17.65 8.13 -6.06
C ASN A 381 -18.18 7.82 -4.66
N ASN A 382 -17.61 6.81 -3.99
CA ASN A 382 -18.21 6.19 -2.80
C ASN A 382 -17.33 6.23 -1.55
N VAL A 383 -16.03 6.55 -1.67
CA VAL A 383 -15.13 6.66 -0.51
C VAL A 383 -14.08 7.76 -0.73
N ARG A 384 -13.49 8.26 0.35
CA ARG A 384 -12.36 9.19 0.27
C ARG A 384 -11.16 8.51 -0.40
N VAL A 385 -10.45 9.24 -1.26
CA VAL A 385 -9.25 8.74 -1.94
C VAL A 385 -8.10 9.73 -1.81
N LEU A 386 -6.94 9.23 -1.36
CA LEU A 386 -5.66 9.91 -1.52
C LEU A 386 -5.00 9.31 -2.76
N PHE A 387 -4.80 10.13 -3.80
CA PHE A 387 -4.12 9.74 -5.03
C PHE A 387 -2.81 10.50 -5.12
N TYR A 388 -1.67 9.83 -5.05
CA TYR A 388 -0.38 10.51 -5.11
C TYR A 388 0.52 9.96 -6.22
N THR A 389 1.20 10.88 -6.88
CA THR A 389 2.11 10.64 -8.00
C THR A 389 3.49 11.19 -7.66
N ALA A 390 4.52 10.76 -8.38
CA ALA A 390 5.89 11.21 -8.14
C ALA A 390 6.44 11.99 -9.34
N GLN A 391 7.16 13.07 -9.05
CA GLN A 391 7.68 13.96 -10.09
C GLN A 391 8.68 13.27 -11.03
N LEU A 392 9.51 12.37 -10.50
CA LEU A 392 10.62 11.73 -11.22
C LEU A 392 10.27 10.31 -11.70
N ASP A 393 9.03 9.85 -11.51
CA ASP A 393 8.57 8.53 -11.93
C ASP A 393 8.54 8.42 -13.47
N SER A 394 9.45 7.63 -14.03
CA SER A 394 9.50 7.32 -15.46
C SER A 394 8.59 6.18 -15.88
N VAL A 395 8.12 5.34 -14.95
CA VAL A 395 7.15 4.27 -15.23
C VAL A 395 5.77 4.87 -15.46
N PHE A 396 5.27 5.69 -14.52
CA PHE A 396 3.99 6.39 -14.63
C PHE A 396 4.14 7.91 -14.44
N PRO A 397 4.63 8.63 -15.47
CA PRO A 397 4.90 10.06 -15.36
C PRO A 397 3.71 10.85 -14.82
N ALA A 398 3.94 11.67 -13.79
CA ALA A 398 2.88 12.40 -13.08
C ALA A 398 2.01 13.26 -14.02
N SER A 399 2.62 13.89 -15.03
CA SER A 399 1.91 14.69 -16.04
C SER A 399 0.91 13.85 -16.86
N LYS A 400 1.27 12.58 -17.13
CA LYS A 400 0.42 11.63 -17.85
C LYS A 400 -0.72 11.14 -16.97
N MET A 401 -0.43 10.84 -15.70
CA MET A 401 -1.42 10.45 -14.70
C MET A 401 -2.45 11.55 -14.48
N GLU A 402 -2.02 12.81 -14.34
CA GLU A 402 -2.96 13.94 -14.21
C GLU A 402 -3.85 14.07 -15.44
N ARG A 403 -3.29 13.91 -16.66
CA ARG A 403 -4.07 13.96 -17.91
C ARG A 403 -5.12 12.85 -17.99
N LEU A 404 -4.79 11.63 -17.56
CA LEU A 404 -5.74 10.52 -17.50
C LEU A 404 -6.82 10.77 -16.45
N PHE A 405 -6.44 11.29 -15.29
CA PHE A 405 -7.37 11.64 -14.22
C PHE A 405 -8.35 12.74 -14.65
N LYS A 406 -7.88 13.76 -15.38
CA LYS A 406 -8.73 14.80 -15.98
C LYS A 406 -9.78 14.22 -16.92
N LYS A 407 -9.40 13.28 -17.80
CA LYS A 407 -10.33 12.63 -18.74
C LYS A 407 -11.37 11.72 -18.07
N LEU A 408 -11.21 11.40 -16.79
CA LEU A 408 -12.09 10.50 -16.06
C LEU A 408 -13.40 11.20 -15.72
N GLN A 409 -14.53 10.52 -15.94
CA GLN A 409 -15.86 10.96 -15.52
C GLN A 409 -16.24 10.32 -14.19
N TRP A 410 -16.32 11.12 -13.13
CA TRP A 410 -16.66 10.73 -11.77
C TRP A 410 -17.26 11.95 -11.03
N ARG A 411 -17.76 11.75 -9.81
CA ARG A 411 -18.55 12.75 -9.05
C ARG A 411 -17.81 14.07 -8.85
N GLY A 412 -16.48 14.06 -8.79
CA GLY A 412 -15.66 15.24 -8.62
C GLY A 412 -14.89 15.67 -9.86
N SER A 413 -15.26 15.21 -11.06
CA SER A 413 -14.57 15.60 -12.30
C SER A 413 -14.47 17.11 -12.46
N VAL A 414 -15.61 17.84 -12.44
CA VAL A 414 -15.63 19.31 -12.61
C VAL A 414 -14.76 20.00 -11.57
N MET A 415 -14.93 19.64 -10.28
CA MET A 415 -14.09 20.16 -9.19
C MET A 415 -12.60 19.93 -9.44
N PHE A 416 -12.21 18.78 -9.99
CA PHE A 416 -10.81 18.48 -10.27
C PHE A 416 -10.24 19.31 -11.43
N TRP A 417 -11.05 19.58 -12.45
CA TRP A 417 -10.68 20.44 -13.57
C TRP A 417 -10.43 21.88 -13.11
N GLU A 418 -11.30 22.39 -12.24
CA GLU A 418 -11.25 23.76 -11.72
C GLU A 418 -10.28 23.93 -10.54
N ALA A 419 -9.94 22.85 -9.84
CA ALA A 419 -9.08 22.90 -8.66
C ALA A 419 -7.70 23.48 -8.99
N ALA A 420 -7.39 24.59 -8.33
CA ALA A 420 -6.05 25.18 -8.34
C ALA A 420 -5.03 24.19 -7.74
N ARG A 421 -3.88 24.07 -8.41
CA ARG A 421 -2.73 23.32 -7.89
C ARG A 421 -2.03 24.16 -6.84
N LYS A 422 -2.07 23.75 -5.57
CA LYS A 422 -1.48 24.49 -4.45
C LYS A 422 -0.15 23.87 -4.01
N PRO A 423 0.89 24.66 -3.71
CA PRO A 423 2.12 24.13 -3.13
C PRO A 423 1.86 23.63 -1.70
N TRP A 424 2.46 22.49 -1.36
CA TRP A 424 2.36 21.85 -0.06
C TRP A 424 3.74 21.76 0.58
N TYR A 425 3.85 22.28 1.80
CA TYR A 425 5.09 22.39 2.54
C TYR A 425 5.08 21.57 3.84
N GLN A 426 6.26 21.10 4.23
CA GLN A 426 6.55 20.70 5.59
C GLN A 426 6.92 21.93 6.43
N THR A 427 6.37 22.03 7.63
CA THR A 427 6.77 23.02 8.64
C THR A 427 7.43 22.25 9.78
N THR A 428 8.66 22.59 10.14
CA THR A 428 9.33 21.97 11.30
C THR A 428 9.25 22.93 12.50
N PRO A 429 9.03 22.42 13.74
CA PRO A 429 8.90 23.28 14.92
C PRO A 429 10.10 24.19 15.20
N HIS A 430 11.28 23.82 14.69
CA HIS A 430 12.55 24.47 15.02
C HIS A 430 13.15 25.29 13.86
N ASN A 431 12.50 25.35 12.69
CA ASN A 431 13.01 26.11 11.55
C ASN A 431 11.87 26.90 10.89
N ALA A 432 12.07 28.21 10.72
CA ALA A 432 11.16 29.08 9.98
C ALA A 432 11.10 28.75 8.46
N HIS A 433 12.02 27.92 7.97
CA HIS A 433 12.07 27.51 6.58
C HIS A 433 11.06 26.40 6.26
N LYS A 434 10.14 26.71 5.33
CA LYS A 434 9.18 25.77 4.76
C LYS A 434 9.84 24.95 3.65
N VAL A 435 9.87 23.62 3.79
CA VAL A 435 10.36 22.72 2.73
C VAL A 435 9.20 22.36 1.81
N LEU A 436 9.29 22.66 0.52
CA LEU A 436 8.26 22.28 -0.46
C LEU A 436 8.31 20.76 -0.70
N LEU A 437 7.26 20.04 -0.31
CA LEU A 437 7.17 18.59 -0.47
C LEU A 437 6.48 18.19 -1.78
N GLY A 438 5.60 19.06 -2.29
CA GLY A 438 4.77 18.70 -3.43
C GLY A 438 3.73 19.73 -3.78
N TYR A 439 2.80 19.29 -4.61
CA TYR A 439 1.64 20.04 -5.02
C TYR A 439 0.36 19.24 -4.76
N GLU A 440 -0.70 19.93 -4.40
CA GLU A 440 -2.00 19.35 -4.05
C GLU A 440 -3.13 19.95 -4.88
N LYS A 441 -4.09 19.10 -5.23
CA LYS A 441 -5.43 19.46 -5.66
C LYS A 441 -6.42 18.69 -4.81
N VAL A 442 -7.51 19.34 -4.41
CA VAL A 442 -8.61 18.68 -3.71
C VAL A 442 -9.88 18.81 -4.55
N ALA A 443 -10.56 17.71 -4.78
CA ALA A 443 -11.81 17.65 -5.54
C ALA A 443 -12.80 16.73 -4.83
N GLY A 444 -13.82 17.29 -4.17
CA GLY A 444 -14.82 16.53 -3.41
C GLY A 444 -14.18 15.64 -2.33
N ALA A 445 -14.19 14.32 -2.56
CA ALA A 445 -13.63 13.30 -1.67
C ALA A 445 -12.21 12.84 -2.06
N VAL A 446 -11.56 13.51 -3.01
CA VAL A 446 -10.23 13.15 -3.52
C VAL A 446 -9.20 14.20 -3.16
N MET A 447 -8.11 13.78 -2.52
CA MET A 447 -6.85 14.51 -2.44
C MET A 447 -5.91 13.97 -3.52
N TYR A 448 -5.53 14.80 -4.48
CA TYR A 448 -4.59 14.45 -5.54
C TYR A 448 -3.28 15.20 -5.33
N ASN A 449 -2.18 14.46 -5.18
CA ASN A 449 -0.88 15.04 -4.85
C ASN A 449 0.19 14.62 -5.85
N THR A 450 1.10 15.54 -6.16
CA THR A 450 2.37 15.23 -6.83
C THR A 450 3.49 15.50 -5.84
N VAL A 451 4.20 14.44 -5.43
CA VAL A 451 5.36 14.53 -4.54
C VAL A 451 6.60 14.86 -5.35
N LEU A 452 7.35 15.85 -4.91
CA LEU A 452 8.61 16.26 -5.56
C LEU A 452 9.74 15.30 -5.23
N PHE A 453 10.69 15.18 -6.15
CA PHE A 453 11.93 14.39 -5.96
C PHE A 453 11.73 12.90 -5.62
N GLY A 454 10.53 12.35 -5.83
CA GLY A 454 10.26 10.91 -5.77
C GLY A 454 10.16 10.32 -7.17
N GLY A 455 10.65 9.10 -7.35
CA GLY A 455 10.40 8.21 -8.48
C GLY A 455 9.25 7.25 -8.22
N HIS A 456 9.25 6.10 -8.90
CA HIS A 456 8.20 5.09 -8.79
C HIS A 456 8.15 4.42 -7.40
N GLN A 457 9.30 4.22 -6.76
CA GLN A 457 9.37 3.79 -5.36
C GLN A 457 9.20 4.99 -4.42
N ILE A 458 8.09 5.72 -4.58
CA ILE A 458 7.87 7.04 -3.99
C ILE A 458 7.94 7.01 -2.46
N SER A 459 7.47 5.92 -1.85
CA SER A 459 7.47 5.77 -0.39
C SER A 459 8.86 5.45 0.16
N PHE A 460 9.76 4.90 -0.65
CA PHE A 460 11.18 4.76 -0.36
C PHE A 460 11.92 6.10 -0.56
N ASP A 461 11.68 6.76 -1.69
CA ASP A 461 12.38 7.99 -2.08
C ASP A 461 12.04 9.18 -1.18
N GLN A 462 10.78 9.28 -0.75
CA GLN A 462 10.23 10.45 -0.06
C GLN A 462 9.35 10.05 1.13
N SER A 463 9.84 9.14 2.00
CA SER A 463 9.06 8.60 3.12
C SER A 463 8.49 9.68 4.05
N ALA A 464 9.22 10.78 4.28
CA ALA A 464 8.75 11.89 5.09
C ALA A 464 7.52 12.59 4.48
N ALA A 465 7.54 12.81 3.17
CA ALA A 465 6.44 13.42 2.44
C ALA A 465 5.22 12.48 2.41
N VAL A 466 5.41 11.22 2.07
CA VAL A 466 4.31 10.23 2.04
C VAL A 466 3.69 10.07 3.43
N SER A 467 4.50 10.00 4.49
CA SER A 467 4.00 9.94 5.87
C SER A 467 3.13 11.16 6.25
N ASP A 468 3.55 12.36 5.85
CA ASP A 468 2.77 13.59 6.06
C ASP A 468 1.45 13.59 5.24
N LEU A 469 1.44 13.08 4.01
CA LEU A 469 0.21 12.92 3.21
C LEU A 469 -0.81 12.01 3.92
N TYR A 470 -0.35 10.87 4.46
CA TYR A 470 -1.24 9.95 5.17
C TYR A 470 -1.82 10.59 6.44
N ALA A 471 -0.99 11.33 7.19
CA ALA A 471 -1.44 12.07 8.37
C ALA A 471 -2.47 13.16 8.02
N ARG A 472 -2.27 13.88 6.90
CA ARG A 472 -3.23 14.86 6.39
C ARG A 472 -4.52 14.21 5.94
N PHE A 473 -4.44 13.11 5.22
CA PHE A 473 -5.61 12.39 4.71
C PHE A 473 -6.51 11.83 5.82
N LEU A 474 -5.94 11.46 6.97
CA LEU A 474 -6.75 11.09 8.15
C LEU A 474 -7.63 12.25 8.64
N LYS A 475 -7.11 13.48 8.57
CA LYS A 475 -7.82 14.72 8.97
C LYS A 475 -8.71 15.28 7.86
N PHE A 476 -8.52 14.83 6.62
CA PHE A 476 -9.25 15.31 5.47
C PHE A 476 -10.74 14.93 5.53
N THR A 477 -11.60 15.93 5.60
CA THR A 477 -13.05 15.77 5.48
C THR A 477 -13.45 16.05 4.03
N SER A 478 -14.30 15.19 3.45
CA SER A 478 -14.79 15.39 2.08
C SER A 478 -15.52 16.72 1.98
N MET A 479 -15.24 17.50 0.95
CA MET A 479 -16.09 18.63 0.63
C MET A 479 -17.42 18.13 0.09
N PRO A 480 -18.57 18.73 0.49
CA PRO A 480 -19.84 18.42 -0.16
C PRO A 480 -19.69 18.63 -1.66
N ALA A 481 -20.13 17.66 -2.46
CA ALA A 481 -20.19 17.89 -3.89
C ALA A 481 -21.14 19.07 -4.16
N PRO A 482 -20.86 19.93 -5.17
CA PRO A 482 -21.86 20.84 -5.70
C PRO A 482 -23.13 20.04 -5.95
N ARG A 483 -24.28 20.56 -5.52
CA ARG A 483 -25.58 19.94 -5.83
C ARG A 483 -25.62 19.71 -7.34
N ARG A 484 -25.96 18.51 -7.78
CA ARG A 484 -26.24 18.28 -9.21
C ARG A 484 -27.30 19.30 -9.61
N CYS A 485 -27.06 20.05 -10.68
CA CYS A 485 -28.11 20.76 -11.39
C CYS A 485 -28.97 19.73 -12.15
N GLU A 486 -29.63 18.85 -11.42
CA GLU A 486 -30.72 18.01 -11.92
C GLU A 486 -31.80 18.15 -10.86
N GLU A 487 -32.65 19.17 -11.03
CA GLU A 487 -33.96 19.45 -10.38
C GLU A 487 -34.27 20.96 -10.16
N SER A 488 -33.62 21.91 -10.84
CA SER A 488 -34.15 23.28 -10.92
C SER A 488 -34.35 23.72 -12.38
N LYS A 489 -35.63 23.85 -12.77
CA LYS A 489 -36.08 24.51 -14.00
C LYS A 489 -35.89 26.05 -13.91
N SER A 490 -34.68 26.52 -13.64
CA SER A 490 -34.37 27.95 -13.65
C SER A 490 -32.89 28.18 -14.02
N PRO A 491 -32.54 29.17 -14.86
CA PRO A 491 -31.16 29.44 -15.26
C PRO A 491 -30.36 30.07 -14.11
N CYS A 492 -29.08 29.69 -13.99
CA CYS A 492 -28.09 30.32 -13.12
C CYS A 492 -27.51 31.58 -13.75
#